data_AF-A0A1F5B3D2-F1
#
_entry.id   AF-A0A1F5B3D2-F1
#
_cell.length_a   1.000
_cell.length_b   1.000
_cell.length_c   1.000
_cell.angle_alpha   90.00
_cell.angle_beta   90.00
_cell.angle_gamma   90.00
#
_symmetry.space_group_name_H-M   'P 1'
#
loop_
_entity.id
_entity.type
_entity.pdbx_description
1 polymer ?
#
loop_
_entity_poly.entity_id
_entity_poly.type
_entity_poly.pdbx_seq_one_letter_code
_entity_poly.pdbx_strand_id
1 'polypeptide(L)'
;MEAETRHCQNCKNDFVIEPDDFGFYEKINVLPPRLCPDCRAQLRLCFRNEKCLYKRKCDNCQKEIISIFSPNKTYPSWCPDCWWSDDLDSKKYGQDYDPKRPFFEQFRELWEQVPKPALVSTRDVDCSYMNLTADNRNCYKLIESSNNENCINCYWIQLSKDLVDCFFTNKVEFSYEVDDCYDCHSISYSKSCYNCLDSAFLLDCRGCTSCLGCINLRGQKYNIFNKQYSKDEYEEKLKSYKLDKHSGIEAFKKEFAHFIKDKPRKFAEITNAVNSTGNYMTNVKNNRQCFHSYDAEDNTYC
;
A
#
# COMPACT_ATOMS: atom_id res chain seq x y z
N MET A 1 -31.79 19.86 -5.55
CA MET A 1 -33.05 19.46 -4.87
C MET A 1 -32.90 19.76 -3.38
N GLU A 2 -33.91 19.57 -2.54
CA GLU A 2 -33.68 19.60 -1.07
C GLU A 2 -33.01 18.29 -0.62
N ALA A 3 -32.45 18.25 0.59
CA ALA A 3 -31.84 17.04 1.15
C ALA A 3 -32.93 16.00 1.48
N GLU A 4 -32.71 14.73 1.14
CA GLU A 4 -33.68 13.65 1.38
C GLU A 4 -33.12 12.60 2.34
N THR A 5 -33.83 12.34 3.44
CA THR A 5 -33.52 11.23 4.35
C THR A 5 -34.22 9.96 3.89
N ARG A 6 -33.47 8.86 3.72
CA ARG A 6 -33.99 7.56 3.30
C ARG A 6 -33.60 6.43 4.26
N HIS A 7 -34.55 5.55 4.54
CA HIS A 7 -34.28 4.27 5.19
C HIS A 7 -33.47 3.36 4.25
N CYS A 8 -32.27 2.94 4.67
CA CYS A 8 -31.42 2.02 3.90
C CYS A 8 -32.10 0.66 3.72
N GLN A 9 -32.27 0.21 2.47
CA GLN A 9 -32.95 -1.04 2.16
C GLN A 9 -32.31 -2.26 2.85
N ASN A 10 -30.99 -2.25 3.06
CA ASN A 10 -30.26 -3.32 3.74
C ASN A 10 -30.33 -3.18 5.27
N CYS A 11 -29.56 -2.26 5.86
CA CYS A 11 -29.42 -2.13 7.32
C CYS A 11 -30.57 -1.39 8.04
N LYS A 12 -31.59 -0.90 7.32
CA LYS A 12 -32.75 -0.13 7.81
C LYS A 12 -32.45 1.24 8.41
N ASN A 13 -31.20 1.50 8.81
CA ASN A 13 -30.71 2.81 9.24
C ASN A 13 -30.94 3.90 8.20
N ASP A 14 -31.13 5.13 8.67
CA ASP A 14 -31.31 6.29 7.82
C ASP A 14 -29.98 6.74 7.20
N PHE A 15 -30.05 7.28 5.98
CA PHE A 15 -28.95 8.02 5.35
C PHE A 15 -29.51 9.21 4.56
N VAL A 16 -28.74 10.29 4.51
CA VAL A 16 -29.08 11.50 3.75
C VAL A 16 -28.55 11.37 2.32
N ILE A 17 -29.31 11.90 1.37
CA ILE A 17 -28.86 12.25 0.02
C ILE A 17 -28.86 13.77 -0.05
N GLU A 18 -27.70 14.36 -0.32
CA GLU A 18 -27.51 15.81 -0.34
C GLU A 18 -28.10 16.49 -1.60
N PRO A 19 -28.39 17.81 -1.56
CA PRO A 19 -28.74 18.59 -2.74
C PRO A 19 -27.80 18.39 -3.94
N ASP A 20 -26.50 18.28 -3.66
CA ASP A 20 -25.43 18.10 -4.63
C ASP A 20 -25.30 16.64 -5.09
N ASP A 21 -25.54 15.67 -4.19
CA ASP A 21 -25.68 14.25 -4.53
C ASP A 21 -26.82 14.06 -5.56
N PHE A 22 -27.96 14.75 -5.39
CA PHE A 22 -29.06 14.69 -6.36
C PHE A 22 -28.63 15.22 -7.74
N GLY A 23 -27.96 16.37 -7.77
CA GLY A 23 -27.37 16.91 -9.00
C GLY A 23 -26.37 15.93 -9.63
N PHE A 24 -25.62 15.17 -8.82
CA PHE A 24 -24.74 14.11 -9.29
C PHE A 24 -25.50 12.90 -9.87
N TYR A 25 -26.49 12.34 -9.16
CA TYR A 25 -27.24 11.16 -9.62
C TYR A 25 -28.09 11.43 -10.87
N GLU A 26 -28.74 12.60 -10.93
CA GLU A 26 -29.47 13.08 -12.13
C GLU A 26 -28.53 13.21 -13.34
N LYS A 27 -27.38 13.86 -13.15
CA LYS A 27 -26.34 14.06 -14.17
C LYS A 27 -25.78 12.76 -14.76
N ILE A 28 -25.77 11.65 -14.00
CA ILE A 28 -25.35 10.32 -14.48
C ILE A 28 -26.54 9.42 -14.88
N ASN A 29 -27.77 9.93 -14.87
CA ASN A 29 -29.01 9.22 -15.20
C ASN A 29 -29.19 7.89 -14.43
N VAL A 30 -28.89 7.90 -13.12
CA VAL A 30 -29.19 6.76 -12.23
C VAL A 30 -30.20 7.17 -11.16
N LEU A 31 -30.95 6.19 -10.67
CA LEU A 31 -31.79 6.41 -9.49
C LEU A 31 -30.90 6.74 -8.27
N PRO A 32 -31.18 7.82 -7.52
CA PRO A 32 -30.51 8.09 -6.26
C PRO A 32 -30.62 6.87 -5.33
N PRO A 33 -29.58 6.55 -4.54
CA PRO A 33 -29.41 5.23 -3.92
C PRO A 33 -30.56 4.83 -2.99
N ARG A 34 -30.72 3.50 -2.84
CA ARG A 34 -31.54 2.83 -1.81
C ARG A 34 -30.70 2.25 -0.68
N LEU A 35 -29.38 2.36 -0.78
CA LEU A 35 -28.39 1.81 0.14
C LEU A 35 -27.49 2.93 0.64
N CYS A 36 -27.25 2.97 1.95
CA CYS A 36 -26.26 3.87 2.53
C CYS A 36 -24.87 3.64 1.90
N PRO A 37 -23.96 4.62 1.97
CA PRO A 37 -22.65 4.53 1.34
C PRO A 37 -21.83 3.30 1.76
N ASP A 38 -21.97 2.85 3.00
CA ASP A 38 -21.26 1.69 3.57
C ASP A 38 -21.75 0.38 2.96
N CYS A 39 -23.07 0.23 2.80
CA CYS A 39 -23.66 -0.90 2.09
C CYS A 39 -23.23 -0.90 0.61
N ARG A 40 -23.04 0.28 0.00
CA ARG A 40 -22.43 0.38 -1.33
C ARG A 40 -20.93 0.01 -1.31
N ALA A 41 -20.19 0.32 -0.25
CA ALA A 41 -18.77 -0.05 -0.12
C ALA A 41 -18.57 -1.56 0.05
N GLN A 42 -19.38 -2.21 0.89
CA GLN A 42 -19.40 -3.67 1.07
C GLN A 42 -19.61 -4.40 -0.26
N LEU A 43 -20.52 -3.91 -1.11
CA LEU A 43 -20.78 -4.45 -2.44
C LEU A 43 -19.67 -4.16 -3.47
N ARG A 44 -18.89 -3.09 -3.31
CA ARG A 44 -17.69 -2.84 -4.15
C ARG A 44 -16.54 -3.80 -3.83
N LEU A 45 -16.39 -4.19 -2.57
CA LEU A 45 -15.25 -4.97 -2.09
C LEU A 45 -15.47 -6.50 -2.08
N CYS A 46 -16.71 -6.99 -2.16
CA CYS A 46 -17.01 -8.42 -2.00
C CYS A 46 -16.46 -9.37 -3.10
N PHE A 47 -15.88 -8.83 -4.17
CA PHE A 47 -15.20 -9.59 -5.23
C PHE A 47 -13.66 -9.41 -5.26
N ARG A 48 -13.09 -8.51 -4.44
CA ARG A 48 -11.65 -8.21 -4.46
C ARG A 48 -10.90 -9.18 -3.53
N ASN A 49 -10.12 -10.11 -4.10
CA ASN A 49 -9.24 -10.99 -3.32
C ASN A 49 -7.83 -10.41 -3.28
N GLU A 50 -7.39 -9.96 -2.10
CA GLU A 50 -6.20 -9.12 -1.95
C GLU A 50 -4.96 -9.79 -1.36
N LYS A 51 -5.03 -11.03 -0.85
CA LYS A 51 -3.89 -11.90 -0.42
C LYS A 51 -4.21 -13.41 -0.37
N CYS A 52 -5.44 -13.85 -0.66
CA CYS A 52 -5.91 -15.16 -0.21
C CYS A 52 -5.69 -16.27 -1.25
N LEU A 53 -4.73 -17.16 -0.95
CA LEU A 53 -4.36 -18.29 -1.79
C LEU A 53 -4.97 -19.63 -1.33
N TYR A 54 -5.02 -20.61 -2.24
CA TYR A 54 -5.67 -21.92 -2.07
C TYR A 54 -4.94 -23.01 -2.84
N LYS A 55 -4.32 -24.01 -2.18
CA LYS A 55 -3.94 -25.22 -2.91
C LYS A 55 -5.20 -25.97 -3.36
N ARG A 56 -5.31 -26.28 -4.66
CA ARG A 56 -6.36 -27.13 -5.23
C ARG A 56 -5.75 -28.13 -6.21
N LYS A 57 -6.58 -28.99 -6.80
CA LYS A 57 -6.27 -29.54 -8.12
C LYS A 57 -6.75 -28.54 -9.16
N CYS A 58 -6.02 -28.40 -10.26
CA CYS A 58 -6.63 -27.83 -11.45
C CYS A 58 -7.82 -28.71 -11.87
N ASP A 59 -9.03 -28.16 -11.94
CA ASP A 59 -10.21 -28.97 -12.31
C ASP A 59 -10.15 -29.48 -13.76
N ASN A 60 -9.30 -28.86 -14.61
CA ASN A 60 -8.84 -29.43 -15.87
C ASN A 60 -7.73 -30.49 -15.64
N CYS A 61 -6.44 -30.14 -15.72
CA CYS A 61 -5.34 -31.13 -15.82
C CYS A 61 -5.00 -31.94 -14.56
N GLN A 62 -5.74 -31.77 -13.45
CA GLN A 62 -5.58 -32.49 -12.18
C GLN A 62 -4.23 -32.32 -11.44
N LYS A 63 -3.27 -31.55 -11.98
CA LYS A 63 -2.05 -31.13 -11.26
C LYS A 63 -2.39 -30.45 -9.95
N GLU A 64 -1.52 -30.65 -8.96
CA GLU A 64 -1.54 -29.98 -7.67
C GLU A 64 -0.87 -28.61 -7.73
N ILE A 65 -1.61 -27.57 -7.34
CA ILE A 65 -1.32 -26.17 -7.70
C ILE A 65 -1.94 -25.22 -6.67
N ILE A 66 -1.45 -23.98 -6.61
CA ILE A 66 -2.04 -22.91 -5.78
C ILE A 66 -3.02 -22.08 -6.64
N SER A 67 -4.02 -21.42 -6.03
CA SER A 67 -5.15 -20.68 -6.63
C SER A 67 -5.55 -19.44 -5.78
N ILE A 68 -6.33 -18.48 -6.29
CA ILE A 68 -7.04 -17.44 -5.49
C ILE A 68 -8.56 -17.70 -5.34
N PHE A 69 -9.03 -18.93 -5.61
CA PHE A 69 -10.43 -19.35 -5.43
C PHE A 69 -10.56 -20.76 -4.80
N SER A 70 -11.47 -20.93 -3.82
CA SER A 70 -11.58 -22.16 -3.02
C SER A 70 -12.21 -23.37 -3.74
N PRO A 71 -11.88 -24.63 -3.35
CA PRO A 71 -12.42 -25.84 -4.00
C PRO A 71 -13.93 -26.06 -3.85
N ASN A 72 -14.56 -25.48 -2.82
CA ASN A 72 -16.01 -25.61 -2.58
C ASN A 72 -16.86 -24.58 -3.33
N LYS A 73 -16.25 -23.74 -4.19
CA LYS A 73 -17.02 -22.91 -5.10
C LYS A 73 -17.67 -23.82 -6.15
N THR A 74 -18.93 -23.53 -6.47
CA THR A 74 -19.68 -24.23 -7.53
C THR A 74 -19.03 -24.08 -8.90
N TYR A 75 -18.30 -22.98 -9.10
CA TYR A 75 -17.46 -22.76 -10.27
C TYR A 75 -16.08 -23.42 -10.16
N PRO A 76 -15.54 -23.94 -11.28
CA PRO A 76 -14.18 -24.46 -11.32
C PRO A 76 -13.12 -23.34 -11.14
N SER A 77 -11.90 -23.72 -10.76
CA SER A 77 -10.72 -22.87 -10.81
C SER A 77 -9.48 -23.67 -11.22
N TRP A 78 -8.78 -23.17 -12.22
CA TRP A 78 -7.80 -23.91 -13.02
C TRP A 78 -6.40 -23.36 -12.77
N CYS A 79 -5.36 -24.20 -12.65
CA CYS A 79 -4.00 -23.72 -12.33
C CYS A 79 -3.47 -22.66 -13.28
N PRO A 80 -2.38 -21.92 -12.94
CA PRO A 80 -1.73 -21.05 -13.92
C PRO A 80 -1.50 -21.78 -15.27
N ASP A 81 -0.93 -22.99 -15.26
CA ASP A 81 -0.72 -23.80 -16.47
C ASP A 81 -2.02 -24.19 -17.23
N CYS A 82 -3.17 -24.26 -16.56
CA CYS A 82 -4.45 -24.69 -17.12
C CYS A 82 -5.33 -23.53 -17.56
N TRP A 83 -5.46 -22.53 -16.69
CA TRP A 83 -6.25 -21.32 -16.91
C TRP A 83 -5.72 -20.53 -18.10
N TRP A 84 -4.43 -20.72 -18.40
CA TRP A 84 -3.74 -20.25 -19.58
C TRP A 84 -3.47 -21.37 -20.62
N SER A 85 -4.38 -22.36 -20.77
CA SER A 85 -4.28 -23.46 -21.76
C SER A 85 -5.48 -23.52 -22.73
N ASP A 86 -5.28 -24.17 -23.88
CA ASP A 86 -6.25 -24.30 -24.98
C ASP A 86 -7.53 -25.09 -24.64
N ASP A 87 -7.56 -25.79 -23.49
CA ASP A 87 -8.74 -26.52 -23.02
C ASP A 87 -9.93 -25.58 -22.69
N LEU A 88 -9.66 -24.28 -22.52
CA LEU A 88 -10.62 -23.24 -22.13
C LEU A 88 -11.43 -22.65 -23.30
N ASP A 89 -12.34 -23.43 -23.89
CA ASP A 89 -13.32 -22.89 -24.85
C ASP A 89 -14.47 -22.17 -24.13
N SER A 90 -14.35 -20.84 -24.04
CA SER A 90 -15.32 -19.98 -23.36
C SER A 90 -16.71 -19.95 -24.03
N LYS A 91 -16.84 -20.33 -25.31
CA LYS A 91 -18.15 -20.33 -26.01
C LYS A 91 -19.03 -21.49 -25.59
N LYS A 92 -18.48 -22.56 -25.02
CA LYS A 92 -19.24 -23.69 -24.45
C LYS A 92 -20.10 -23.28 -23.24
N TYR A 93 -19.78 -22.15 -22.61
CA TYR A 93 -20.58 -21.54 -21.54
C TYR A 93 -21.57 -20.49 -22.07
N GLY A 94 -21.70 -20.30 -23.38
CA GLY A 94 -22.63 -19.34 -23.97
C GLY A 94 -24.09 -19.69 -23.69
N GLN A 95 -24.88 -18.69 -23.31
CA GLN A 95 -26.29 -18.82 -22.95
C GLN A 95 -27.09 -17.70 -23.63
N ASP A 96 -28.21 -18.03 -24.26
CA ASP A 96 -29.13 -17.05 -24.84
C ASP A 96 -29.88 -16.30 -23.73
N TYR A 97 -29.97 -14.97 -23.84
CA TYR A 97 -30.64 -14.14 -22.85
C TYR A 97 -32.17 -14.17 -23.04
N ASP A 98 -32.89 -14.65 -22.03
CA ASP A 98 -34.35 -14.55 -21.95
C ASP A 98 -34.77 -13.31 -21.15
N PRO A 99 -35.39 -12.28 -21.77
CA PRO A 99 -35.91 -11.10 -21.08
C PRO A 99 -37.12 -11.38 -20.18
N LYS A 100 -37.68 -12.61 -20.19
CA LYS A 100 -38.77 -13.03 -19.27
C LYS A 100 -38.24 -13.52 -17.93
N ARG A 101 -36.94 -13.83 -17.83
CA ARG A 101 -36.28 -14.32 -16.61
C ARG A 101 -35.51 -13.20 -15.91
N PRO A 102 -35.36 -13.22 -14.57
CA PRO A 102 -34.48 -12.31 -13.85
C PRO A 102 -33.03 -12.39 -14.37
N PHE A 103 -32.44 -11.26 -14.73
CA PHE A 103 -31.08 -11.20 -15.27
C PHE A 103 -30.03 -11.83 -14.32
N PHE A 104 -30.13 -11.57 -13.01
CA PHE A 104 -29.15 -12.06 -12.04
C PHE A 104 -29.21 -13.59 -11.80
N GLU A 105 -30.31 -14.26 -12.16
CA GLU A 105 -30.39 -15.73 -12.13
C GLU A 105 -29.61 -16.33 -13.31
N GLN A 106 -29.86 -15.82 -14.52
CA GLN A 106 -29.13 -16.20 -15.74
C GLN A 106 -27.63 -15.92 -15.60
N PHE A 107 -27.27 -14.73 -15.09
CA PHE A 107 -25.87 -14.38 -14.79
C PHE A 107 -25.24 -15.33 -13.76
N ARG A 108 -26.01 -15.81 -12.77
CA ARG A 108 -25.51 -16.79 -11.80
C ARG A 108 -25.29 -18.16 -12.44
N GLU A 109 -26.21 -18.64 -13.26
CA GLU A 109 -26.09 -19.91 -14.00
C GLU A 109 -24.83 -19.91 -14.86
N LEU A 110 -24.55 -18.82 -15.57
CA LEU A 110 -23.30 -18.58 -16.29
C LEU A 110 -22.07 -18.56 -15.35
N TRP A 111 -22.13 -17.77 -14.26
CA TRP A 111 -21.02 -17.59 -13.32
C TRP A 111 -20.62 -18.89 -12.59
N GLU A 112 -21.56 -19.81 -12.35
CA GLU A 112 -21.29 -21.11 -11.73
C GLU A 112 -20.71 -22.15 -12.70
N GLN A 113 -20.89 -21.99 -14.01
CA GLN A 113 -20.27 -22.89 -15.01
C GLN A 113 -18.87 -22.43 -15.43
N VAL A 114 -18.67 -21.12 -15.60
CA VAL A 114 -17.42 -20.54 -16.12
C VAL A 114 -16.30 -20.70 -15.08
N PRO A 115 -15.17 -21.38 -15.42
CA PRO A 115 -14.01 -21.47 -14.53
C PRO A 115 -13.43 -20.10 -14.21
N LYS A 116 -12.62 -20.04 -13.15
CA LYS A 116 -11.91 -18.82 -12.73
C LYS A 116 -10.40 -19.08 -12.64
N PRO A 117 -9.56 -18.03 -12.56
CA PRO A 117 -8.14 -18.21 -12.37
C PRO A 117 -7.85 -19.16 -11.22
N ALA A 118 -6.70 -19.81 -11.26
CA ALA A 118 -6.06 -20.17 -10.02
C ALA A 118 -5.37 -18.93 -9.48
N LEU A 119 -4.05 -18.90 -9.45
CA LEU A 119 -3.32 -17.84 -8.77
C LEU A 119 -3.49 -16.49 -9.43
N VAL A 120 -3.39 -15.51 -8.56
CA VAL A 120 -2.30 -14.54 -8.65
C VAL A 120 -1.58 -14.60 -7.29
N SER A 121 -0.25 -14.80 -7.29
CA SER A 121 0.44 -15.53 -6.19
C SER A 121 0.95 -14.67 -5.03
N THR A 122 1.35 -15.28 -3.91
CA THR A 122 1.95 -14.61 -2.73
C THR A 122 2.88 -15.55 -1.93
N ARG A 123 4.01 -15.02 -1.44
CA ARG A 123 4.87 -15.63 -0.41
C ARG A 123 5.58 -16.94 -0.79
N ASP A 124 5.96 -17.08 -2.05
CA ASP A 124 6.78 -18.21 -2.52
C ASP A 124 8.24 -18.07 -2.04
N VAL A 125 9.05 -19.10 -2.31
CA VAL A 125 10.52 -19.08 -2.24
C VAL A 125 11.05 -19.66 -3.56
N ASP A 126 12.10 -19.07 -4.10
CA ASP A 126 12.42 -19.08 -5.55
C ASP A 126 11.17 -18.62 -6.34
N CYS A 127 10.77 -17.42 -5.95
CA CYS A 127 9.40 -16.94 -5.85
C CYS A 127 8.89 -16.33 -7.16
N SER A 128 7.69 -16.63 -7.64
CA SER A 128 7.32 -16.27 -9.02
C SER A 128 5.83 -15.93 -9.28
N TYR A 129 5.60 -14.71 -9.78
CA TYR A 129 4.33 -14.20 -10.37
C TYR A 129 3.21 -13.91 -9.37
N MET A 130 3.51 -12.90 -8.55
CA MET A 130 2.81 -12.65 -7.32
C MET A 130 1.97 -11.37 -7.44
N ASN A 131 0.63 -11.48 -7.42
CA ASN A 131 -0.24 -10.29 -7.28
C ASN A 131 -0.88 -10.25 -5.90
N LEU A 132 -1.10 -9.03 -5.40
CA LEU A 132 -1.83 -8.81 -4.15
C LEU A 132 -1.18 -9.66 -3.03
N THR A 133 0.12 -9.42 -2.79
CA THR A 133 1.05 -10.35 -2.11
C THR A 133 1.63 -9.79 -0.80
N ALA A 134 2.60 -10.45 -0.14
CA ALA A 134 3.45 -9.94 0.96
C ALA A 134 4.49 -10.99 1.41
N ASP A 135 5.54 -10.53 2.11
CA ASP A 135 6.53 -11.30 2.90
C ASP A 135 7.30 -12.44 2.17
N ASN A 136 7.67 -12.24 0.90
CA ASN A 136 8.35 -13.23 0.06
C ASN A 136 9.85 -13.34 0.39
N ARG A 137 10.52 -14.41 -0.10
CA ARG A 137 11.99 -14.61 0.02
C ARG A 137 12.60 -15.18 -1.26
N ASN A 138 13.84 -14.80 -1.57
CA ASN A 138 14.41 -14.96 -2.92
C ASN A 138 13.39 -14.46 -3.97
N CYS A 139 12.94 -13.22 -3.75
CA CYS A 139 11.72 -12.72 -4.35
C CYS A 139 11.92 -12.44 -5.83
N TYR A 140 11.02 -12.93 -6.68
CA TYR A 140 10.82 -12.35 -7.99
C TYR A 140 9.35 -11.98 -8.21
N LYS A 141 9.12 -10.69 -8.49
CA LYS A 141 7.90 -10.12 -9.06
C LYS A 141 6.67 -10.10 -8.16
N LEU A 142 6.60 -9.07 -7.31
CA LEU A 142 5.54 -8.82 -6.32
C LEU A 142 4.69 -7.58 -6.62
N ILE A 143 3.44 -7.54 -6.14
CA ILE A 143 2.48 -6.43 -6.32
C ILE A 143 1.62 -6.27 -5.06
N GLU A 144 1.40 -5.05 -4.56
CA GLU A 144 0.52 -4.75 -3.40
C GLU A 144 0.93 -5.49 -2.12
N SER A 145 2.19 -5.30 -1.67
CA SER A 145 2.96 -6.35 -0.98
C SER A 145 4.09 -5.88 -0.05
N SER A 146 3.79 -5.45 1.17
CA SER A 146 4.80 -5.13 2.18
C SER A 146 5.71 -6.30 2.61
N ASN A 147 6.76 -5.98 3.39
CA ASN A 147 7.56 -6.86 4.26
C ASN A 147 8.50 -7.93 3.64
N ASN A 148 9.08 -7.73 2.47
CA ASN A 148 9.84 -8.80 1.79
C ASN A 148 11.34 -8.81 2.18
N GLU A 149 12.02 -9.96 2.00
CA GLU A 149 13.46 -10.16 2.27
C GLU A 149 14.21 -10.72 1.05
N ASN A 150 15.44 -10.26 0.77
CA ASN A 150 16.21 -10.59 -0.43
C ASN A 150 15.37 -10.38 -1.70
N CYS A 151 15.12 -9.11 -2.01
CA CYS A 151 14.08 -8.70 -2.93
C CYS A 151 14.64 -8.26 -4.28
N ILE A 152 13.96 -8.69 -5.35
CA ILE A 152 14.15 -8.17 -6.69
C ILE A 152 12.76 -8.01 -7.33
N ASN A 153 12.51 -6.85 -7.92
CA ASN A 153 11.28 -6.51 -8.65
C ASN A 153 9.99 -6.59 -7.80
N CYS A 154 9.75 -5.59 -6.95
CA CYS A 154 8.65 -5.60 -6.00
C CYS A 154 7.83 -4.27 -6.05
N TYR A 155 6.51 -4.32 -6.23
CA TYR A 155 5.59 -3.18 -6.33
C TYR A 155 4.63 -2.99 -5.12
N TRP A 156 4.52 -1.74 -4.64
CA TRP A 156 3.85 -1.29 -3.40
C TRP A 156 4.22 -2.09 -2.13
N ILE A 157 5.44 -1.84 -1.65
CA ILE A 157 6.23 -2.69 -0.75
C ILE A 157 6.73 -1.87 0.45
N GLN A 158 5.85 -1.67 1.43
CA GLN A 158 6.21 -0.98 2.67
C GLN A 158 7.09 -1.90 3.55
N LEU A 159 7.81 -1.36 4.55
CA LEU A 159 8.34 -2.13 5.70
C LEU A 159 9.28 -3.33 5.37
N SER A 160 10.13 -3.24 4.36
CA SER A 160 10.92 -4.40 3.86
C SER A 160 12.44 -4.32 4.16
N LYS A 161 13.21 -5.35 3.81
CA LYS A 161 14.66 -5.44 4.11
C LYS A 161 15.46 -6.18 3.04
N ASP A 162 16.74 -5.79 2.87
CA ASP A 162 17.64 -6.30 1.83
C ASP A 162 16.98 -6.19 0.45
N LEU A 163 16.58 -4.96 0.17
CA LEU A 163 15.82 -4.56 -1.02
C LEU A 163 16.75 -4.10 -2.12
N VAL A 164 16.43 -4.59 -3.32
CA VAL A 164 16.84 -4.09 -4.63
C VAL A 164 15.54 -4.02 -5.46
N ASP A 165 15.41 -3.06 -6.39
CA ASP A 165 14.24 -2.88 -7.27
C ASP A 165 12.88 -2.81 -6.54
N CYS A 166 12.63 -1.73 -5.81
CA CYS A 166 11.43 -1.56 -4.98
C CYS A 166 10.71 -0.22 -5.15
N PHE A 167 9.46 -0.25 -5.64
CA PHE A 167 8.82 0.92 -6.26
C PHE A 167 8.13 1.93 -5.32
N PHE A 168 7.48 1.48 -4.25
CA PHE A 168 6.88 2.39 -3.26
C PHE A 168 7.01 1.75 -1.90
N THR A 169 7.62 2.44 -0.94
CA THR A 169 7.91 1.88 0.39
C THR A 169 7.56 2.86 1.51
N ASN A 170 7.71 2.42 2.75
CA ASN A 170 7.66 3.28 3.93
C ASN A 170 8.45 2.56 5.02
N LYS A 171 9.64 3.10 5.34
CA LYS A 171 10.76 2.45 6.07
C LYS A 171 11.27 1.19 5.35
N VAL A 172 12.56 1.17 5.04
CA VAL A 172 13.32 -0.01 4.61
C VAL A 172 14.68 0.06 5.29
N GLU A 173 15.16 -1.01 5.93
CA GLU A 173 16.37 -0.94 6.77
C GLU A 173 17.67 -0.98 5.95
N PHE A 174 17.90 -2.14 5.32
CA PHE A 174 18.98 -2.38 4.38
C PHE A 174 18.37 -2.28 2.99
N SER A 175 18.84 -1.27 2.27
CA SER A 175 17.96 -0.31 1.61
C SER A 175 18.61 0.25 0.35
N TYR A 176 19.19 -0.67 -0.41
CA TYR A 176 20.14 -0.39 -1.47
C TYR A 176 19.37 -0.35 -2.81
N GLU A 177 18.97 0.86 -3.20
CA GLU A 177 17.99 1.14 -4.27
C GLU A 177 16.52 0.93 -3.80
N VAL A 178 16.05 1.93 -3.05
CA VAL A 178 14.71 2.04 -2.45
C VAL A 178 14.15 3.42 -2.82
N ASP A 179 13.02 3.46 -3.54
CA ASP A 179 12.52 4.69 -4.16
C ASP A 179 11.62 5.53 -3.22
N ASP A 180 10.29 5.32 -3.20
CA ASP A 180 9.46 6.05 -2.23
C ASP A 180 9.79 5.58 -0.80
N CYS A 181 10.25 6.49 0.03
CA CYS A 181 10.46 6.27 1.44
C CYS A 181 10.43 7.63 2.15
N TYR A 182 9.48 7.79 3.06
CA TYR A 182 9.41 8.92 3.99
C TYR A 182 10.50 8.85 5.08
N ASP A 183 11.64 8.19 4.77
CA ASP A 183 12.71 7.89 5.72
C ASP A 183 14.10 7.39 5.22
N CYS A 184 14.37 7.31 3.91
CA CYS A 184 15.46 6.45 3.37
C CYS A 184 16.36 7.16 2.34
N HIS A 185 17.14 6.44 1.54
CA HIS A 185 18.48 5.93 1.88
C HIS A 185 19.42 6.26 0.69
N SER A 186 20.75 6.41 0.79
CA SER A 186 21.71 6.02 1.85
C SER A 186 22.09 7.13 2.85
N ILE A 187 21.11 7.56 3.64
CA ILE A 187 21.31 7.66 5.11
C ILE A 187 21.58 6.25 5.69
N SER A 188 21.91 6.12 6.97
CA SER A 188 21.65 4.90 7.75
C SER A 188 20.98 5.26 9.08
N TYR A 189 20.16 4.37 9.63
CA TYR A 189 19.56 4.52 10.97
C TYR A 189 18.86 5.89 11.19
N SER A 190 17.92 6.26 10.32
CA SER A 190 17.32 7.60 10.25
C SER A 190 15.79 7.55 10.29
N LYS A 191 15.12 8.61 10.80
CA LYS A 191 13.68 8.58 11.16
C LYS A 191 12.91 9.89 10.83
N SER A 192 11.77 9.79 10.15
CA SER A 192 11.08 10.85 9.40
C SER A 192 12.02 11.80 8.63
N CYS A 193 13.10 11.27 8.09
CA CYS A 193 14.15 12.06 7.45
C CYS A 193 13.84 12.36 5.99
N TYR A 194 13.79 13.64 5.65
CA TYR A 194 13.40 14.10 4.32
C TYR A 194 14.61 14.71 3.60
N ASN A 195 15.20 13.96 2.67
CA ASN A 195 16.41 14.32 1.93
C ASN A 195 17.64 14.48 2.85
N CYS A 196 18.21 13.36 3.31
CA CYS A 196 19.47 13.37 4.07
C CYS A 196 20.47 12.33 3.52
N LEU A 197 21.78 12.63 3.60
CA LEU A 197 22.81 11.97 2.78
C LEU A 197 24.15 11.81 3.52
N ASP A 198 24.88 10.73 3.27
CA ASP A 198 26.21 10.43 3.86
C ASP A 198 26.23 10.61 5.39
N SER A 199 25.10 10.27 5.98
CA SER A 199 24.72 10.61 7.34
C SER A 199 24.22 9.35 8.02
N ALA A 200 24.50 9.25 9.31
CA ALA A 200 23.91 8.21 10.14
C ALA A 200 23.29 8.88 11.36
N PHE A 201 22.23 8.27 11.89
CA PHE A 201 21.58 8.72 13.12
C PHE A 201 20.98 10.12 12.96
N LEU A 202 19.92 10.23 12.15
CA LEU A 202 19.17 11.47 11.92
C LEU A 202 17.68 11.33 12.29
N LEU A 203 17.05 12.43 12.70
CA LEU A 203 15.64 12.43 13.12
C LEU A 203 14.91 13.75 12.75
N ASP A 204 13.82 13.66 11.99
CA ASP A 204 13.16 14.76 11.25
C ASP A 204 14.17 15.75 10.66
N CYS A 205 15.34 15.27 10.23
CA CYS A 205 16.32 16.11 9.55
C CYS A 205 15.87 16.33 8.11
N ARG A 206 16.07 17.55 7.60
CA ARG A 206 15.66 17.91 6.25
C ARG A 206 16.79 18.63 5.51
N GLY A 207 17.27 18.07 4.41
CA GLY A 207 18.43 18.59 3.67
C GLY A 207 19.74 18.53 4.47
N CYS A 208 20.05 17.42 5.15
CA CYS A 208 21.26 17.30 5.98
C CYS A 208 22.29 16.35 5.37
N THR A 209 23.56 16.76 5.30
CA THR A 209 24.62 16.03 4.58
C THR A 209 25.88 15.88 5.44
N SER A 210 26.49 14.69 5.49
CA SER A 210 27.61 14.43 6.41
C SER A 210 27.27 14.91 7.83
N CYS A 211 26.10 14.49 8.31
CA CYS A 211 25.57 14.82 9.62
C CYS A 211 25.47 13.54 10.43
N LEU A 212 26.01 13.58 11.64
CA LEU A 212 26.16 12.40 12.48
C LEU A 212 25.48 12.67 13.82
N GLY A 213 24.42 11.94 14.13
CA GLY A 213 23.69 12.12 15.38
C GLY A 213 22.98 13.47 15.49
N CYS A 214 22.24 13.88 14.47
CA CYS A 214 21.62 15.20 14.38
C CYS A 214 20.08 15.13 14.34
N ILE A 215 19.41 16.18 14.82
CA ILE A 215 17.94 16.25 14.89
C ILE A 215 17.40 17.62 14.48
N ASN A 216 16.26 17.65 13.79
CA ASN A 216 15.54 18.86 13.39
C ASN A 216 16.36 19.85 12.56
N LEU A 217 17.54 19.45 12.08
CA LEU A 217 18.39 20.29 11.27
C LEU A 217 17.76 20.54 9.91
N ARG A 218 18.05 21.72 9.35
CA ARG A 218 17.55 22.22 8.07
C ARG A 218 18.75 22.73 7.27
N GLY A 219 19.09 22.08 6.16
CA GLY A 219 20.18 22.51 5.27
C GLY A 219 21.60 22.38 5.85
N GLN A 220 21.82 21.60 6.92
CA GLN A 220 23.09 21.59 7.66
C GLN A 220 24.09 20.54 7.16
N LYS A 221 25.39 20.82 7.39
CA LYS A 221 26.51 19.95 6.98
C LYS A 221 27.61 19.87 8.02
N TYR A 222 28.35 18.76 8.03
CA TYR A 222 29.50 18.51 8.93
C TYR A 222 29.15 18.74 10.41
N ASN A 223 27.93 18.35 10.78
CA ASN A 223 27.41 18.50 12.13
C ASN A 223 27.54 17.17 12.89
N ILE A 224 28.00 17.25 14.14
CA ILE A 224 27.91 16.15 15.10
C ILE A 224 27.21 16.69 16.35
N PHE A 225 26.07 16.10 16.72
CA PHE A 225 25.18 16.59 17.80
C PHE A 225 24.73 18.05 17.63
N ASN A 226 24.31 18.41 16.41
CA ASN A 226 23.97 19.77 15.97
C ASN A 226 25.06 20.84 16.25
N LYS A 227 26.29 20.44 16.58
CA LYS A 227 27.46 21.32 16.53
C LYS A 227 28.12 21.14 15.17
N GLN A 228 28.25 22.23 14.42
CA GLN A 228 29.02 22.27 13.19
C GLN A 228 30.53 22.24 13.49
N TYR A 229 31.26 21.52 12.66
CA TYR A 229 32.72 21.46 12.63
C TYR A 229 33.22 21.87 11.25
N SER A 230 34.51 22.17 11.11
CA SER A 230 35.15 22.13 9.80
C SER A 230 35.14 20.70 9.23
N LYS A 231 35.34 20.56 7.92
CA LYS A 231 35.34 19.25 7.26
C LYS A 231 36.37 18.29 7.88
N ASP A 232 37.58 18.79 8.13
CA ASP A 232 38.70 17.95 8.57
C ASP A 232 38.51 17.52 10.03
N GLU A 233 38.06 18.43 10.92
CA GLU A 233 37.63 18.09 12.28
C GLU A 233 36.47 17.08 12.29
N TYR A 234 35.49 17.22 11.39
CA TYR A 234 34.39 16.27 11.24
C TYR A 234 34.91 14.89 10.84
N GLU A 235 35.81 14.82 9.86
CA GLU A 235 36.42 13.56 9.42
C GLU A 235 37.28 12.91 10.51
N GLU A 236 38.09 13.66 11.25
CA GLU A 236 38.86 13.15 12.39
C GLU A 236 37.95 12.62 13.50
N LYS A 237 36.86 13.34 13.82
CA LYS A 237 35.86 12.89 14.79
C LYS A 237 35.13 11.64 14.32
N LEU A 238 34.69 11.60 13.07
CA LEU A 238 34.09 10.42 12.42
C LEU A 238 35.02 9.19 12.52
N LYS A 239 36.30 9.37 12.24
CA LYS A 239 37.34 8.33 12.39
C LYS A 239 37.54 7.93 13.87
N SER A 240 37.45 8.88 14.81
CA SER A 240 37.52 8.59 16.25
C SER A 240 36.35 7.72 16.75
N TYR A 241 35.17 7.86 16.14
CA TYR A 241 33.97 7.06 16.41
C TYR A 241 34.01 5.66 15.77
N LYS A 242 34.90 5.39 14.81
CA LYS A 242 35.21 4.04 14.27
C LYS A 242 34.00 3.29 13.71
N LEU A 243 33.14 3.98 12.95
CA LEU A 243 31.90 3.44 12.38
C LEU A 243 32.13 2.33 11.34
N ASP A 244 33.36 2.16 10.85
CA ASP A 244 33.80 0.99 10.07
C ASP A 244 33.70 -0.32 10.88
N LYS A 245 33.74 -0.21 12.21
CA LYS A 245 33.65 -1.33 13.14
C LYS A 245 32.29 -1.33 13.81
N HIS A 246 31.73 -2.51 13.99
CA HIS A 246 30.51 -2.71 14.77
C HIS A 246 30.58 -2.08 16.17
N SER A 247 31.77 -2.04 16.79
CA SER A 247 31.99 -1.39 18.10
C SER A 247 31.86 0.14 18.06
N GLY A 248 32.02 0.78 16.89
CA GLY A 248 31.83 2.21 16.71
C GLY A 248 30.39 2.59 16.37
N ILE A 249 29.73 1.85 15.48
CA ILE A 249 28.30 2.03 15.16
C ILE A 249 27.46 2.01 16.45
N GLU A 250 27.72 1.04 17.33
CA GLU A 250 27.03 0.92 18.62
C GLU A 250 27.49 1.90 19.70
N ALA A 251 28.72 2.42 19.64
CA ALA A 251 29.15 3.52 20.52
C ALA A 251 28.38 4.80 20.16
N PHE A 252 28.33 5.14 18.87
CA PHE A 252 27.71 6.37 18.40
C PHE A 252 26.18 6.38 18.58
N LYS A 253 25.52 5.24 18.36
CA LYS A 253 24.07 5.06 18.55
C LYS A 253 23.60 5.43 19.98
N LYS A 254 24.44 5.19 21.00
CA LYS A 254 24.19 5.60 22.39
C LYS A 254 24.33 7.12 22.59
N GLU A 255 25.30 7.73 21.95
CA GLU A 255 25.59 9.17 22.03
C GLU A 255 24.46 9.97 21.34
N PHE A 256 23.98 9.51 20.17
CA PHE A 256 22.77 10.06 19.53
C PHE A 256 21.53 9.97 20.43
N ALA A 257 21.31 8.82 21.08
CA ALA A 257 20.17 8.63 21.97
C ALA A 257 20.21 9.56 23.20
N HIS A 258 21.40 9.85 23.75
CA HIS A 258 21.57 10.85 24.81
C HIS A 258 21.24 12.27 24.29
N PHE A 259 21.70 12.59 23.07
CA PHE A 259 21.54 13.91 22.47
C PHE A 259 20.10 14.29 22.06
N ILE A 260 19.28 13.33 21.58
CA ILE A 260 17.91 13.61 21.12
C ILE A 260 16.84 13.61 22.21
N LYS A 261 17.22 13.41 23.47
CA LYS A 261 16.29 13.19 24.59
C LYS A 261 15.41 14.41 24.92
N ASP A 262 15.91 15.61 24.65
CA ASP A 262 15.40 16.93 25.05
C ASP A 262 14.99 17.79 23.83
N LYS A 263 14.42 17.18 22.77
CA LYS A 263 14.27 17.79 21.43
C LYS A 263 12.88 17.51 20.76
N PRO A 264 12.26 18.45 19.99
CA PRO A 264 10.84 18.43 19.54
C PRO A 264 10.51 17.67 18.21
N ARG A 265 9.21 17.50 17.83
CA ARG A 265 8.68 16.70 16.67
C ARG A 265 7.31 17.19 16.09
N LYS A 266 6.72 16.46 15.10
CA LYS A 266 5.53 16.80 14.25
C LYS A 266 4.23 15.96 14.49
N PHE A 267 3.11 16.37 13.88
CA PHE A 267 1.78 15.69 13.84
C PHE A 267 1.57 14.80 12.59
N ALA A 268 1.41 15.38 11.39
CA ALA A 268 1.15 14.68 10.12
C ALA A 268 1.57 15.56 8.89
N GLU A 269 1.26 15.17 7.64
CA GLU A 269 2.18 15.37 6.48
C GLU A 269 1.73 16.21 5.23
N ILE A 270 0.57 16.90 5.17
CA ILE A 270 0.51 18.27 4.55
C ILE A 270 0.65 19.25 5.73
N THR A 271 0.35 20.55 5.61
CA THR A 271 -0.33 21.29 6.68
C THR A 271 -0.99 22.63 6.25
N ASN A 272 -2.32 22.73 6.43
CA ASN A 272 -3.24 23.88 6.51
C ASN A 272 -3.65 24.64 5.22
N ALA A 273 -4.93 24.51 4.80
CA ALA A 273 -5.68 25.31 3.80
C ALA A 273 -7.17 24.88 3.81
N VAL A 274 -7.92 24.99 2.69
CA VAL A 274 -9.35 24.63 2.57
C VAL A 274 -9.71 23.95 1.24
N ASN A 275 -10.74 23.10 1.26
CA ASN A 275 -11.16 22.15 0.20
C ASN A 275 -10.03 21.09 -0.12
N SER A 276 -10.14 19.92 0.55
CA SER A 276 -9.19 19.04 1.35
C SER A 276 -9.51 17.55 1.93
N THR A 277 -9.89 16.45 1.20
CA THR A 277 -10.20 14.97 1.42
C THR A 277 -9.18 14.02 2.12
N GLY A 278 -9.58 13.22 3.11
CA GLY A 278 -8.68 12.68 4.18
C GLY A 278 -8.10 11.25 4.06
N ASN A 279 -6.80 11.10 3.90
CA ASN A 279 -6.22 10.13 2.99
C ASN A 279 -4.88 9.41 3.44
N TYR A 280 -3.72 10.08 3.74
CA TYR A 280 -2.41 9.49 4.25
C TYR A 280 -1.35 10.51 4.78
N MET A 281 -1.22 11.66 4.09
CA MET A 281 -0.46 12.92 4.32
C MET A 281 -0.89 13.79 5.55
N THR A 282 -1.58 14.97 5.44
CA THR A 282 -2.58 15.61 6.41
C THR A 282 -2.70 17.14 6.44
N ASN A 283 -3.94 17.61 6.50
CA ASN A 283 -4.54 18.94 6.62
C ASN A 283 -4.39 19.85 5.39
N VAL A 284 -5.47 19.93 4.63
CA VAL A 284 -6.21 21.18 4.41
C VAL A 284 -7.70 20.96 5.00
N LYS A 285 -8.77 21.81 4.92
CA LYS A 285 -10.18 21.48 5.43
C LYS A 285 -11.45 21.83 4.56
N ASN A 286 -12.48 20.94 4.44
CA ASN A 286 -13.93 21.09 4.00
C ASN A 286 -14.87 19.81 3.99
N ASN A 287 -14.52 18.65 4.57
CA ASN A 287 -14.67 17.25 4.05
C ASN A 287 -15.98 16.55 3.68
N ARG A 288 -15.88 15.75 2.59
CA ARG A 288 -16.29 14.33 2.46
C ARG A 288 -15.27 13.59 1.47
N GLN A 289 -15.10 12.24 1.43
CA GLN A 289 -14.04 11.30 0.85
C GLN A 289 -12.66 11.23 1.59
N CYS A 290 -12.09 10.00 1.75
CA CYS A 290 -10.81 9.64 2.41
C CYS A 290 -9.79 8.48 1.85
N PHE A 291 -9.15 8.49 0.63
CA PHE A 291 -8.27 7.44 -0.07
C PHE A 291 -6.76 7.88 -0.31
N HIS A 292 -5.79 7.77 0.61
CA HIS A 292 -4.34 8.03 0.33
C HIS A 292 -3.86 9.44 -0.16
N SER A 293 -2.91 10.06 0.57
CA SER A 293 -2.53 11.51 0.63
C SER A 293 -3.49 12.52 1.34
N TYR A 294 -3.41 12.70 2.68
CA TYR A 294 -4.42 13.25 3.61
C TYR A 294 -4.69 14.72 3.38
N ASP A 295 -5.98 14.93 3.25
CA ASP A 295 -6.76 16.13 3.26
C ASP A 295 -6.69 16.93 1.90
N ALA A 296 -7.30 16.45 0.76
CA ALA A 296 -7.64 17.02 -0.63
C ALA A 296 -8.98 17.71 -1.32
N GLU A 297 -10.37 17.85 -1.22
CA GLU A 297 -11.76 17.53 -0.57
C GLU A 297 -12.85 17.56 -1.72
N ASP A 298 -14.15 17.79 -1.39
CA ASP A 298 -15.38 17.96 -2.16
C ASP A 298 -15.85 16.68 -2.88
N ASN A 299 -15.39 15.57 -2.36
CA ASN A 299 -15.67 14.20 -2.73
C ASN A 299 -16.63 13.62 -1.59
N THR A 300 -17.12 12.34 -1.49
CA THR A 300 -17.84 11.71 -0.30
C THR A 300 -17.35 10.40 0.42
N TYR A 301 -17.10 9.24 -0.23
CA TYR A 301 -16.31 8.12 0.37
C TYR A 301 -15.13 7.63 -0.50
N CYS A 302 -13.98 8.26 -0.36
CA CYS A 302 -12.66 7.68 -0.61
C CYS A 302 -12.33 6.96 0.73
#